data_AF-A0A564FUN9-F1
#
_entry.id   AF-A0A564FUN9-F1
#
_cell.length_a   1.000
_cell.length_b   1.000
_cell.length_c   1.000
_cell.angle_alpha   90.00
_cell.angle_beta   90.00
_cell.angle_gamma   90.00
#
_symmetry.space_group_name_H-M   'P 1'
#
loop_
_entity.id
_entity.type
_entity.pdbx_description
1 polymer ?
#
loop_
_entity_poly.entity_id
_entity_poly.type
_entity_poly.pdbx_seq_one_letter_code
_entity_poly.pdbx_strand_id
1 'polypeptide(L)'
;MTMDEQTIKAFPKLHYYVRINMPEVANVNAIVSAVQKLSGKTSGATIKKALKWGNQPTIQVVDNLICAGKKSFGCYSWGSNVLRVDKALVEQFEAGGGLVKTTKGKRVYLLGVTLLHELTHWADAQDGVDDAVSGDPSNEEGNAYEKAVYGKVLDHSDDA
;
A
#
# COMPACT_ATOMS: atom_id res chain seq x y z
N MET A 1 9.22 -4.86 -3.57
CA MET A 1 8.01 -5.67 -3.74
C MET A 1 8.29 -6.85 -4.66
N THR A 2 7.57 -7.95 -4.45
CA THR A 2 7.58 -9.15 -5.31
C THR A 2 6.16 -9.68 -5.50
N MET A 3 5.96 -10.60 -6.45
CA MET A 3 4.73 -11.37 -6.66
C MET A 3 5.11 -12.78 -7.09
N ASP A 4 4.24 -13.76 -6.83
CA ASP A 4 4.42 -15.11 -7.33
C ASP A 4 4.20 -15.20 -8.86
N GLU A 5 4.70 -16.27 -9.48
CA GLU A 5 4.61 -16.46 -10.93
C GLU A 5 3.19 -16.58 -11.46
N GLN A 6 2.24 -17.11 -10.69
CA GLN A 6 0.86 -17.29 -11.12
C GLN A 6 0.17 -15.93 -11.19
N THR A 7 0.37 -15.10 -10.16
CA THR A 7 -0.11 -13.72 -10.09
C THR A 7 0.49 -12.88 -11.21
N ILE A 8 1.79 -13.00 -11.49
CA ILE A 8 2.45 -12.30 -12.61
C ILE A 8 1.83 -12.66 -13.96
N LYS A 9 1.48 -13.93 -14.17
CA LYS A 9 0.84 -14.40 -15.42
C LYS A 9 -0.62 -13.93 -15.52
N ALA A 10 -1.35 -13.92 -14.41
CA ALA A 10 -2.75 -13.55 -14.37
C ALA A 10 -2.99 -12.03 -14.49
N PHE A 11 -2.09 -11.23 -13.92
CA PHE A 11 -2.24 -9.77 -13.80
C PHE A 11 -1.00 -9.03 -14.34
N PRO A 12 -0.82 -8.99 -15.67
CA PRO A 12 0.39 -8.46 -16.28
C PRO A 12 0.54 -6.93 -16.11
N LYS A 13 -0.53 -6.14 -16.03
CA LYS A 13 -0.42 -4.70 -15.78
C LYS A 13 -0.08 -4.41 -14.33
N LEU A 14 -0.62 -5.15 -13.36
CA LEU A 14 -0.22 -5.10 -11.96
C LEU A 14 1.27 -5.42 -11.85
N HIS A 15 1.72 -6.51 -12.48
CA HIS A 15 3.14 -6.85 -12.53
C HIS A 15 3.99 -5.72 -13.11
N TYR A 16 3.59 -5.16 -14.26
CA TYR A 16 4.30 -4.01 -14.84
C TYR A 16 4.33 -2.83 -13.88
N TYR A 17 3.19 -2.48 -13.28
CA TYR A 17 3.05 -1.35 -12.37
C TYR A 17 3.97 -1.51 -11.16
N VAL A 18 3.95 -2.66 -10.50
CA VAL A 18 4.78 -2.93 -9.31
C VAL A 18 6.27 -3.04 -9.69
N ARG A 19 6.59 -3.58 -10.87
CA ARG A 19 7.97 -3.78 -11.29
C ARG A 19 8.62 -2.50 -11.81
N ILE A 20 7.86 -1.63 -12.46
CA ILE A 20 8.38 -0.49 -13.24
C ILE A 20 7.94 0.85 -12.63
N ASN A 21 6.64 1.06 -12.39
CA ASN A 21 6.14 2.35 -11.91
C ASN A 21 6.31 2.55 -10.40
N MET A 22 6.06 1.51 -9.59
CA MET A 22 6.19 1.61 -8.13
C MET A 22 7.62 1.97 -7.68
N PRO A 23 8.70 1.46 -8.31
CA PRO A 23 10.06 1.92 -8.00
C PRO A 23 10.30 3.41 -8.23
N GLU A 24 9.58 4.06 -9.16
CA GLU A 24 9.68 5.52 -9.38
C GLU A 24 9.16 6.30 -8.17
N VAL A 25 8.18 5.74 -7.43
CA VAL A 25 7.63 6.31 -6.20
C VAL A 25 8.71 6.45 -5.11
N ALA A 26 9.74 5.60 -5.12
CA ALA A 26 10.86 5.71 -4.18
C ALA A 26 11.65 7.03 -4.31
N ASN A 27 11.49 7.75 -5.42
CA ASN A 27 12.10 9.05 -5.66
C ASN A 27 11.15 10.21 -5.35
N VAL A 28 9.89 9.94 -4.99
CA VAL A 28 8.92 10.95 -4.60
C VAL A 28 9.04 11.22 -3.10
N ASN A 29 9.86 12.20 -2.74
CA ASN A 29 10.16 12.53 -1.34
C ASN A 29 8.89 12.75 -0.50
N ALA A 30 7.85 13.38 -1.05
CA ALA A 30 6.60 13.59 -0.32
C ALA A 30 5.92 12.28 0.11
N ILE A 31 6.01 11.22 -0.70
CA ILE A 31 5.44 9.91 -0.39
C ILE A 31 6.35 9.19 0.61
N VAL A 32 7.65 9.08 0.33
CA VAL A 32 8.59 8.36 1.21
C VAL A 32 8.65 8.99 2.60
N SER A 33 8.67 10.33 2.69
CA SER A 33 8.67 11.02 3.98
C SER A 33 7.33 10.93 4.71
N ALA A 34 6.21 10.71 4.02
CA ALA A 34 4.93 10.47 4.67
C ALA A 34 4.92 9.07 5.32
N VAL A 35 5.31 8.03 4.57
CA VAL A 35 5.48 6.67 5.09
C VAL A 35 6.43 6.67 6.28
N GLN A 36 7.62 7.29 6.14
CA GLN A 36 8.63 7.30 7.18
C GLN A 36 8.18 7.95 8.50
N LYS A 37 7.31 8.97 8.43
CA LYS A 37 6.79 9.65 9.62
C LYS A 37 5.80 8.79 10.42
N LEU A 38 5.25 7.77 9.79
CA LEU A 38 4.20 6.89 10.30
C LEU A 38 4.71 5.46 10.45
N SER A 39 6.03 5.26 10.42
CA SER A 39 6.65 3.93 10.44
C SER A 39 7.74 3.85 11.51
N GLY A 40 7.56 4.55 12.62
CA GLY A 40 8.51 4.54 13.73
C GLY A 40 9.97 4.84 13.38
N LYS A 41 10.85 3.90 13.75
CA LYS A 41 12.30 4.00 13.50
C LYS A 41 12.71 3.49 12.11
N THR A 42 11.75 3.05 11.29
CA THR A 42 12.06 2.53 9.96
C THR A 42 12.68 3.60 9.08
N SER A 43 13.84 3.27 8.50
CA SER A 43 14.58 4.24 7.72
C SER A 43 13.95 4.47 6.35
N GLY A 44 14.08 5.70 5.82
CA GLY A 44 13.72 5.99 4.44
C GLY A 44 14.46 5.11 3.42
N ALA A 45 15.66 4.59 3.75
CA ALA A 45 16.37 3.64 2.89
C ALA A 45 15.66 2.27 2.82
N THR A 46 15.13 1.79 3.95
CA THR A 46 14.31 0.58 4.04
C THR A 46 13.05 0.73 3.20
N ILE A 47 12.33 1.84 3.35
CA ILE A 47 11.09 2.13 2.58
C ILE A 47 11.39 2.19 1.08
N LYS A 48 12.44 2.92 0.67
CA LYS A 48 12.85 3.00 -0.74
C LYS A 48 13.27 1.65 -1.31
N LYS A 49 13.91 0.79 -0.51
CA LYS A 49 14.25 -0.58 -0.91
C LYS A 49 12.98 -1.41 -1.09
N ALA A 50 12.00 -1.27 -0.19
CA ALA A 50 10.75 -2.01 -0.27
C ALA A 50 9.93 -1.66 -1.52
N LEU A 51 9.97 -0.41 -1.99
CA LEU A 51 9.32 0.01 -3.25
C LEU A 51 9.97 -0.56 -4.52
N LYS A 52 11.19 -1.08 -4.45
CA LYS A 52 11.89 -1.66 -5.61
C LYS A 52 11.47 -3.11 -5.85
N TRP A 53 11.28 -3.49 -7.10
CA TRP A 53 11.05 -4.88 -7.49
C TRP A 53 12.15 -5.82 -6.93
N GLY A 54 11.77 -7.05 -6.59
CA GLY A 54 12.70 -8.07 -6.08
C GLY A 54 12.98 -7.97 -4.58
N ASN A 55 12.36 -7.03 -3.86
CA ASN A 55 12.49 -6.87 -2.41
C ASN A 55 11.16 -7.17 -1.70
N GLN A 56 11.17 -7.44 -0.40
CA GLN A 56 9.95 -7.48 0.40
C GLN A 56 9.28 -6.09 0.47
N PRO A 57 7.96 -6.03 0.72
CA PRO A 57 7.02 -7.14 0.91
C PRO A 57 6.56 -7.81 -0.40
N THR A 58 5.91 -8.98 -0.30
CA THR A 58 5.27 -9.69 -1.41
C THR A 58 3.82 -9.23 -1.55
N ILE A 59 3.34 -9.01 -2.77
CA ILE A 59 1.94 -8.70 -3.03
C ILE A 59 1.21 -10.01 -3.29
N GLN A 60 0.11 -10.23 -2.58
CA GLN A 60 -0.79 -11.37 -2.77
C GLN A 60 -2.17 -10.88 -3.19
N VAL A 61 -2.67 -11.36 -4.32
CA VAL A 61 -4.03 -11.04 -4.78
C VAL A 61 -5.01 -12.04 -4.16
N VAL A 62 -6.03 -11.53 -3.47
CA VAL A 62 -6.98 -12.34 -2.70
C VAL A 62 -8.40 -12.07 -3.20
N ASP A 63 -9.16 -13.13 -3.47
CA ASP A 63 -10.55 -13.01 -3.86
C ASP A 63 -11.45 -12.69 -2.66
N ASN A 64 -12.37 -11.74 -2.82
CA ASN A 64 -13.28 -11.26 -1.78
C ASN A 64 -12.55 -10.94 -0.46
N LEU A 65 -11.53 -10.08 -0.52
CA LEU A 65 -10.66 -9.81 0.62
C LEU A 65 -11.46 -9.27 1.82
N ILE A 66 -11.29 -9.94 2.97
CA ILE A 66 -11.82 -9.55 4.26
C ILE A 66 -10.66 -9.22 5.20
N CYS A 67 -10.69 -8.05 5.83
CA CYS A 67 -9.74 -7.59 6.84
C CYS A 67 -10.52 -7.09 8.08
N ALA A 68 -10.10 -7.46 9.30
CA ALA A 68 -10.88 -7.37 10.56
C ALA A 68 -12.41 -7.58 10.41
N GLY A 69 -12.82 -8.58 9.62
CA GLY A 69 -14.24 -8.91 9.45
C GLY A 69 -15.03 -8.00 8.51
N LYS A 70 -14.37 -7.09 7.77
CA LYS A 70 -14.98 -6.21 6.78
C LYS A 70 -14.38 -6.43 5.39
N LYS A 71 -15.18 -6.17 4.35
CA LYS A 71 -14.66 -6.12 2.97
C LYS A 71 -13.68 -4.98 2.84
N SER A 72 -12.54 -5.27 2.23
CA SER A 72 -11.42 -4.34 2.20
C SER A 72 -10.66 -4.41 0.88
N PHE A 73 -9.99 -3.32 0.49
CA PHE A 73 -9.18 -3.28 -0.73
C PHE A 73 -7.74 -3.75 -0.51
N GLY A 74 -7.18 -3.42 0.65
CA GLY A 74 -5.88 -3.88 1.11
C GLY A 74 -6.01 -4.55 2.46
N CYS A 75 -5.02 -5.35 2.84
CA CYS A 75 -4.97 -5.92 4.18
C CYS A 75 -3.56 -6.39 4.51
N TYR A 76 -2.97 -5.77 5.51
CA TYR A 76 -1.73 -6.18 6.14
C TYR A 76 -2.02 -6.92 7.44
N SER A 77 -1.11 -7.82 7.83
CA SER A 77 -1.13 -8.44 9.14
C SER A 77 0.20 -8.17 9.82
N TRP A 78 0.15 -7.77 11.08
CA TRP A 78 1.34 -7.36 11.84
C TRP A 78 2.48 -8.38 11.75
N GLY A 79 3.69 -7.89 11.43
CA GLY A 79 4.89 -8.71 11.25
C GLY A 79 4.94 -9.59 9.99
N SER A 80 3.92 -9.52 9.12
CA SER A 80 3.92 -10.24 7.85
C SER A 80 4.90 -9.63 6.84
N ASN A 81 5.26 -10.40 5.82
CA ASN A 81 5.95 -9.89 4.63
C ASN A 81 5.06 -9.92 3.40
N VAL A 82 3.74 -9.89 3.60
CA VAL A 82 2.72 -9.98 2.56
C VAL A 82 1.77 -8.80 2.67
N LEU A 83 1.61 -8.07 1.58
CA LEU A 83 0.52 -7.11 1.39
C LEU A 83 -0.57 -7.82 0.59
N ARG A 84 -1.76 -7.99 1.18
CA ARG A 84 -2.89 -8.55 0.45
C ARG A 84 -3.64 -7.43 -0.24
N VAL A 85 -4.12 -7.70 -1.46
CA VAL A 85 -4.93 -6.78 -2.24
C VAL A 85 -6.13 -7.51 -2.82
N ASP A 86 -7.28 -6.87 -2.80
CA ASP A 86 -8.52 -7.44 -3.33
C ASP A 86 -8.45 -7.65 -4.84
N LYS A 87 -8.87 -8.83 -5.27
CA LYS A 87 -8.85 -9.23 -6.67
C LYS A 87 -9.71 -8.33 -7.56
N ALA A 88 -10.87 -7.87 -7.09
CA ALA A 88 -11.74 -7.03 -7.92
C ALA A 88 -11.10 -5.65 -8.18
N LEU A 89 -10.36 -5.11 -7.21
CA LEU A 89 -9.56 -3.90 -7.41
C LEU A 89 -8.45 -4.11 -8.44
N VAL A 90 -7.74 -5.24 -8.37
CA VAL A 90 -6.71 -5.61 -9.35
C VAL A 90 -7.31 -5.77 -10.74
N GLU A 91 -8.43 -6.48 -10.87
CA GLU A 91 -9.12 -6.67 -12.16
C GLU A 91 -9.62 -5.34 -12.75
N GLN A 92 -10.11 -4.42 -11.91
CA GLN A 92 -10.49 -3.08 -12.34
C GLN A 92 -9.28 -2.31 -12.89
N PHE A 93 -8.12 -2.40 -12.20
CA PHE A 93 -6.87 -1.80 -12.67
C PHE A 93 -6.39 -2.44 -13.98
N GLU A 94 -6.45 -3.77 -14.10
CA GLU A 94 -6.13 -4.50 -15.33
C GLU A 94 -7.01 -4.08 -16.50
N ALA A 95 -8.28 -3.72 -16.25
CA ALA A 95 -9.17 -3.16 -17.26
C ALA A 95 -8.86 -1.70 -17.65
N GLY A 96 -7.86 -1.07 -17.02
CA GLY A 96 -7.50 0.35 -17.21
C GLY A 96 -8.34 1.32 -16.38
N GLY A 97 -9.09 0.81 -15.39
CA GLY A 97 -9.90 1.59 -14.47
C GLY A 97 -9.20 1.94 -13.16
N GLY A 98 -9.99 2.24 -12.13
CA GLY A 98 -9.49 2.45 -10.77
C GLY A 98 -8.86 3.81 -10.50
N LEU A 99 -9.08 4.83 -11.35
CA LEU A 99 -8.62 6.19 -11.07
C LEU A 99 -9.58 6.93 -10.13
N VAL A 100 -9.04 7.48 -9.05
CA VAL A 100 -9.78 8.29 -8.06
C VAL A 100 -9.18 9.70 -7.95
N LYS A 101 -9.96 10.67 -7.46
CA LYS A 101 -9.52 12.07 -7.33
C LYS A 101 -9.06 12.38 -5.91
N THR A 102 -7.84 12.92 -5.79
CA THR A 102 -7.34 13.54 -4.55
C THR A 102 -8.11 14.82 -4.21
N THR A 103 -7.91 15.38 -3.01
CA THR A 103 -8.53 16.65 -2.61
C THR A 103 -8.13 17.81 -3.54
N LYS A 104 -6.95 17.73 -4.17
CA LYS A 104 -6.47 18.71 -5.17
C LYS A 104 -6.94 18.41 -6.60
N GLY A 105 -7.85 17.45 -6.79
CA GLY A 105 -8.41 17.09 -8.10
C GLY A 105 -7.49 16.28 -9.03
N LYS A 106 -6.27 15.94 -8.59
CA LYS A 106 -5.36 15.05 -9.34
C LYS A 106 -5.92 13.63 -9.34
N ARG A 107 -5.73 12.91 -10.45
CA ARG A 107 -6.13 11.50 -10.56
C ARG A 107 -4.96 10.59 -10.19
N VAL A 108 -5.23 9.59 -9.35
CA VAL A 108 -4.28 8.55 -8.93
C VAL A 108 -4.96 7.20 -9.04
N TYR A 109 -4.20 6.13 -9.27
CA TYR A 109 -4.75 4.77 -9.26
C TYR A 109 -4.99 4.34 -7.82
N LEU A 110 -6.22 3.92 -7.52
CA LEU A 110 -6.63 3.41 -6.22
C LEU A 110 -5.78 2.21 -5.79
N LEU A 111 -5.47 1.30 -6.71
CA LEU A 111 -4.53 0.21 -6.48
C LEU A 111 -3.16 0.70 -5.96
N GLY A 112 -2.64 1.79 -6.52
CA GLY A 112 -1.39 2.38 -6.07
C GLY A 112 -1.48 3.01 -4.69
N VAL A 113 -2.62 3.63 -4.38
CA VAL A 113 -2.92 4.16 -3.04
C VAL A 113 -2.93 3.01 -2.03
N THR A 114 -3.71 1.96 -2.30
CA THR A 114 -3.83 0.79 -1.43
C THR A 114 -2.51 0.08 -1.18
N LEU A 115 -1.67 -0.12 -2.20
CA LEU A 115 -0.35 -0.72 -1.98
C LEU A 115 0.56 0.15 -1.10
N LEU A 116 0.41 1.47 -1.13
CA LEU A 116 1.20 2.40 -0.30
C LEU A 116 0.62 2.54 1.11
N HIS A 117 -0.69 2.41 1.26
CA HIS A 117 -1.39 2.25 2.53
C HIS A 117 -0.82 1.04 3.28
N GLU A 118 -0.92 -0.16 2.68
CA GLU A 118 -0.42 -1.39 3.29
C GLU A 118 1.10 -1.40 3.49
N LEU A 119 1.85 -0.73 2.62
CA LEU A 119 3.30 -0.56 2.81
C LEU A 119 3.63 0.27 4.06
N THR A 120 2.75 1.20 4.44
CA THR A 120 2.95 2.04 5.64
C THR A 120 2.89 1.17 6.88
N HIS A 121 1.87 0.33 7.00
CA HIS A 121 1.77 -0.68 8.06
C HIS A 121 2.93 -1.66 8.08
N TRP A 122 3.33 -2.16 6.91
CA TRP A 122 4.51 -3.02 6.80
C TRP A 122 5.77 -2.30 7.28
N ALA A 123 5.94 -1.02 6.93
CA ALA A 123 7.10 -0.25 7.34
C ALA A 123 7.12 -0.02 8.86
N ASP A 124 5.97 0.25 9.48
CA ASP A 124 5.88 0.43 10.93
C ASP A 124 6.28 -0.85 11.68
N ALA A 125 5.77 -1.99 11.24
CA ALA A 125 6.07 -3.29 11.84
C ALA A 125 7.55 -3.74 11.78
N GLN A 126 8.45 -3.03 11.08
CA GLN A 126 9.83 -3.48 10.89
C GLN A 126 10.71 -3.37 12.14
N ASP A 127 10.37 -2.51 13.10
CA ASP A 127 11.10 -2.42 14.37
C ASP A 127 10.40 -3.14 15.54
N GLY A 128 9.24 -3.75 15.26
CA GLY A 128 8.43 -4.50 16.22
C GLY A 128 7.63 -3.63 17.19
N VAL A 129 7.58 -2.32 16.97
CA VAL A 129 6.77 -1.37 17.73
C VAL A 129 5.65 -0.85 16.83
N ASP A 130 4.44 -0.83 17.37
CA ASP A 130 3.27 -0.22 16.74
C ASP A 130 3.22 1.26 17.19
N ASP A 131 3.62 2.17 16.30
CA ASP A 131 3.82 3.58 16.64
C ASP A 131 2.52 4.39 16.55
N ALA A 132 2.07 4.89 17.70
CA ALA A 132 0.80 5.57 17.82
C ALA A 132 0.62 6.76 16.83
N VAL A 133 -0.41 6.70 16.01
CA VAL A 133 -0.88 7.81 15.17
C VAL A 133 -1.53 8.88 16.05
N SER A 134 -0.82 9.98 16.27
CA SER A 134 -1.28 11.07 17.13
C SER A 134 -2.64 11.63 16.70
N GLY A 135 -3.62 11.55 17.60
CA GLY A 135 -4.98 12.03 17.38
C GLY A 135 -5.89 11.08 16.60
N ASP A 136 -5.42 9.88 16.26
CA ASP A 136 -6.23 8.84 15.62
C ASP A 136 -6.41 7.64 16.56
N PRO A 137 -7.57 7.48 17.22
CA PRO A 137 -7.79 6.41 18.19
C PRO A 137 -7.88 5.02 17.56
N SER A 138 -8.02 4.91 16.24
CA SER A 138 -7.94 3.62 15.56
C SER A 138 -6.51 3.12 15.36
N ASN A 139 -5.51 3.98 15.59
CA ASN A 139 -4.11 3.74 15.27
C ASN A 139 -3.93 3.19 13.84
N GLU A 140 -4.35 3.97 12.85
CA GLU A 140 -4.41 3.50 11.48
C GLU A 140 -3.47 4.39 10.63
N GLU A 141 -2.27 3.87 10.39
CA GLU A 141 -1.16 4.56 9.73
C GLU A 141 -1.40 4.76 8.24
N GLY A 142 -2.13 3.86 7.58
CA GLY A 142 -2.45 3.91 6.16
C GLY A 142 -3.34 5.10 5.78
N ASN A 143 -4.44 5.32 6.50
CA ASN A 143 -5.31 6.50 6.36
C ASN A 143 -4.58 7.76 6.77
N ALA A 144 -3.73 7.73 7.81
CA ALA A 144 -2.91 8.87 8.16
C ALA A 144 -1.97 9.25 7.00
N TYR A 145 -1.37 8.25 6.35
CA TYR A 145 -0.56 8.40 5.14
C TYR A 145 -1.38 9.01 4.00
N GLU A 146 -2.58 8.49 3.73
CA GLU A 146 -3.44 8.98 2.66
C GLU A 146 -3.91 10.42 2.87
N LYS A 147 -4.29 10.76 4.11
CA LYS A 147 -4.61 12.15 4.50
C LYS A 147 -3.41 13.06 4.24
N ALA A 148 -2.20 12.62 4.59
CA ALA A 148 -0.97 13.40 4.40
C ALA A 148 -0.59 13.61 2.92
N VAL A 149 -0.75 12.59 2.07
CA VAL A 149 -0.32 12.62 0.66
C VAL A 149 -1.43 13.12 -0.28
N TYR A 150 -2.65 12.62 -0.10
CA TYR A 150 -3.79 12.84 -1.01
C TYR A 150 -4.83 13.84 -0.47
N GLY A 151 -4.75 14.18 0.82
CA GLY A 151 -5.61 15.15 1.48
C GLY A 151 -6.96 14.59 1.94
N LYS A 152 -7.15 13.27 1.83
CA LYS A 152 -8.30 12.49 2.33
C LYS A 152 -7.99 11.00 2.18
N VAL A 153 -8.72 10.17 2.92
CA VAL A 153 -8.79 8.73 2.65
C VAL A 153 -9.50 8.52 1.31
N LEU A 154 -8.88 7.74 0.45
CA LEU A 154 -9.32 7.38 -0.89
C LEU A 154 -9.69 5.92 -1.00
N ASP A 155 -9.01 5.07 -0.23
CA ASP A 155 -9.28 3.65 -0.22
C ASP A 155 -10.22 3.22 0.91
N HIS A 156 -10.56 1.94 0.89
CA HIS A 156 -11.38 1.28 1.90
C HIS A 156 -10.59 0.12 2.49
N SER A 157 -9.29 0.32 2.65
CA SER A 157 -8.43 -0.62 3.34
C SER A 157 -8.72 -0.49 4.85
N ASP A 158 -8.84 -1.64 5.50
CA ASP A 158 -9.10 -1.79 6.93
C ASP A 158 -8.06 -2.82 7.42
N ASP A 159 -7.64 -2.77 8.69
CA ASP A 159 -6.56 -3.64 9.19
C ASP A 159 -7.10 -4.90 9.87
N ALA A 160 -6.27 -5.94 10.12
CA ALA A 160 -6.66 -7.23 10.73
C ALA A 160 -5.83 -7.62 11.95
#